data_AF-A0A314YEA6-F1
#
_entry.id   AF-A0A314YEA6-F1
#
_cell.length_a   1.000
_cell.length_b   1.000
_cell.length_c   1.000
_cell.angle_alpha   90.00
_cell.angle_beta   90.00
_cell.angle_gamma   90.00
#
_symmetry.space_group_name_H-M   'P 1'
#
loop_
_entity.id
_entity.type
_entity.pdbx_description
1 polymer ?
#
loop_
_entity_poly.entity_id
_entity_poly.type
_entity_poly.pdbx_seq_one_letter_code
_entity_poly.pdbx_strand_id
1 'polypeptide(L)'
;MQFEEEEFDVAQLLEDVVDLYHPVGLKKGIDVVLDPYDGSVIKFSSLKGDRGRLKQILCYLISNAVKLTSKEHVAVRAWVEKPSFKNSIAGFDKNIGVKRQLLCFFNKNKAKANMETMNVVENDSNFLEFVFEVDDIGKGIP
;
A
#
# COMPACT_ATOMS: atom_id res chain seq x y z
N MET A 1 12.99 11.46 15.08
CA MET A 1 12.32 11.40 13.76
C MET A 1 11.09 12.26 13.85
N GLN A 2 11.02 13.28 13.01
CA GLN A 2 9.89 14.19 12.91
C GLN A 2 8.96 13.65 11.82
N PHE A 3 7.64 13.69 12.04
CA PHE A 3 6.66 13.32 11.02
C PHE A 3 6.62 14.44 9.99
N GLU A 4 6.91 14.12 8.73
CA GLU A 4 6.88 15.07 7.62
C GLU A 4 5.62 14.84 6.80
N GLU A 5 4.64 15.72 6.94
CA GLU A 5 3.38 15.63 6.19
C GLU A 5 3.53 16.32 4.83
N GLU A 6 3.53 15.55 3.74
CA GLU A 6 3.60 16.05 2.36
C GLU A 6 2.49 15.48 1.47
N GLU A 7 2.22 16.16 0.36
CA GLU A 7 1.33 15.64 -0.69
C GLU A 7 2.14 14.78 -1.67
N PHE A 8 1.66 13.58 -1.97
CA PHE A 8 2.35 12.67 -2.88
C PHE A 8 1.38 11.76 -3.63
N ASP A 9 1.87 11.19 -4.74
CA ASP A 9 1.16 10.16 -5.49
C ASP A 9 1.62 8.77 -5.00
N VAL A 10 0.69 8.00 -4.42
CA VAL A 10 0.98 6.67 -3.88
C VAL A 10 1.15 5.61 -4.96
N ALA A 11 0.50 5.77 -6.12
CA ALA A 11 0.70 4.85 -7.25
C ALA A 11 2.13 4.99 -7.77
N GLN A 12 2.62 6.23 -7.93
CA GLN A 12 4.01 6.49 -8.28
C GLN A 12 4.98 5.96 -7.21
N LEU A 13 4.66 6.10 -5.93
CA LEU A 13 5.49 5.55 -4.87
C LEU A 13 5.59 4.01 -4.95
N LEU A 14 4.51 3.33 -5.27
CA LEU A 14 4.51 1.87 -5.42
C LEU A 14 5.36 1.43 -6.61
N GLU A 15 5.22 2.12 -7.75
CA GLU A 15 6.08 1.91 -8.93
C GLU A 15 7.55 2.13 -8.58
N ASP A 16 7.90 3.26 -7.96
CA ASP A 16 9.26 3.60 -7.56
C ASP A 16 9.91 2.50 -6.68
N VAL A 17 9.12 1.90 -5.77
CA VAL A 17 9.62 0.85 -4.88
C VAL A 17 9.72 -0.48 -5.62
N VAL A 18 8.77 -0.85 -6.46
CA VAL A 18 8.86 -2.08 -7.26
C VAL A 18 10.06 -2.03 -8.22
N ASP A 19 10.26 -0.91 -8.91
CA ASP A 19 11.40 -0.69 -9.81
C ASP A 19 12.75 -0.81 -9.09
N LEU A 20 12.81 -0.38 -7.82
CA LEU A 20 14.00 -0.53 -6.99
C LEU A 20 14.34 -2.00 -6.71
N TYR A 21 13.33 -2.86 -6.56
CA TYR A 21 13.52 -4.27 -6.19
C TYR A 21 13.45 -5.25 -7.37
N HIS A 22 12.92 -4.84 -8.52
CA HIS A 22 12.92 -5.63 -9.75
C HIS A 22 14.31 -6.18 -10.13
N PRO A 23 15.40 -5.38 -10.23
CA PRO A 23 16.73 -5.92 -10.53
C PRO A 23 17.30 -6.80 -9.40
N VAL A 24 16.85 -6.63 -8.15
CA VAL A 24 17.26 -7.47 -7.01
C VAL A 24 16.60 -8.84 -7.09
N GLY A 25 15.30 -8.87 -7.40
CA GLY A 25 14.56 -10.10 -7.65
C GLY A 25 15.15 -10.87 -8.83
N LEU A 26 15.35 -10.21 -9.97
CA LEU A 26 15.91 -10.83 -11.17
C LEU A 26 17.26 -11.52 -10.92
N LYS A 27 18.16 -10.88 -10.14
CA LYS A 27 19.44 -11.49 -9.76
C LYS A 27 19.30 -12.76 -8.93
N LYS A 28 18.19 -12.90 -8.20
CA LYS A 28 17.84 -14.10 -7.43
C LYS A 28 17.02 -15.12 -8.24
N GLY A 29 16.58 -14.75 -9.45
CA GLY A 29 15.69 -15.57 -10.28
C GLY A 29 14.24 -15.56 -9.82
N ILE A 30 13.79 -14.49 -9.17
CA ILE A 30 12.38 -14.26 -8.83
C ILE A 30 11.90 -12.96 -9.48
N ASP A 31 10.63 -12.91 -9.86
CA ASP A 31 10.05 -11.68 -10.40
C ASP A 31 9.50 -10.79 -9.26
N VAL A 32 9.56 -9.47 -9.41
CA VAL A 32 8.97 -8.52 -8.46
C VAL A 32 8.06 -7.60 -9.25
N VAL A 33 6.76 -7.72 -9.01
CA VAL A 33 5.72 -7.11 -9.85
C VAL A 33 4.78 -6.25 -9.04
N LEU A 34 4.28 -5.18 -9.67
CA LEU A 34 3.16 -4.39 -9.15
C LEU A 34 1.85 -4.98 -9.69
N ASP A 35 0.99 -5.43 -8.80
CA ASP A 35 -0.36 -5.92 -9.11
C ASP A 35 -1.38 -4.83 -8.73
N PRO A 36 -2.14 -4.29 -9.71
CA PRO A 36 -3.08 -3.19 -9.48
C PRO A 36 -4.31 -3.60 -8.65
N TYR A 37 -4.50 -4.90 -8.37
CA TYR A 37 -5.68 -5.45 -7.70
C TYR A 37 -7.01 -4.98 -8.34
N ASP A 38 -7.73 -4.05 -7.71
CA ASP A 38 -9.00 -3.48 -8.21
C ASP A 38 -8.83 -2.10 -8.86
N GLY A 39 -7.60 -1.57 -8.94
CA GLY A 39 -7.27 -0.27 -9.50
C GLY A 39 -7.73 0.93 -8.65
N SER A 40 -8.27 0.71 -7.46
CA SER A 40 -8.77 1.79 -6.59
C SER A 40 -7.68 2.76 -6.15
N VAL A 41 -6.44 2.29 -5.99
CA VAL A 41 -5.29 3.13 -5.65
C VAL A 41 -4.96 4.14 -6.74
N ILE A 42 -5.10 3.77 -8.01
CA ILE A 42 -4.88 4.69 -9.13
C ILE A 42 -5.96 5.80 -9.11
N LYS A 43 -7.20 5.43 -8.77
CA LYS A 43 -8.31 6.39 -8.66
C LYS A 43 -8.12 7.39 -7.51
N PHE A 44 -7.52 6.94 -6.40
CA PHE A 44 -7.30 7.73 -5.20
C PHE A 44 -5.80 7.94 -4.92
N SER A 45 -5.02 8.25 -5.95
CA SER A 45 -3.56 8.21 -5.84
C SER A 45 -2.96 9.38 -5.04
N SER A 46 -3.64 10.53 -4.99
CA SER A 46 -3.15 11.72 -4.30
C SER A 46 -3.45 11.66 -2.80
N LEU A 47 -2.39 11.48 -2.00
CA LEU A 47 -2.43 11.38 -0.55
C LEU A 47 -1.68 12.51 0.12
N LYS A 48 -2.04 12.77 1.38
CA LYS A 48 -1.28 13.63 2.27
C LYS A 48 -0.79 12.83 3.48
N GLY A 49 0.52 12.81 3.72
CA GLY A 49 1.15 12.05 4.81
C GLY A 49 2.67 11.97 4.67
N ASP A 50 3.30 11.09 5.45
CA ASP A 50 4.75 10.87 5.43
C ASP A 50 5.14 9.83 4.38
N ARG A 51 5.38 10.30 3.15
CA ARG A 51 5.82 9.48 2.02
C ARG A 51 7.11 8.75 2.32
N GLY A 52 8.07 9.42 2.98
CA GLY A 52 9.39 8.87 3.28
C GLY A 52 9.29 7.66 4.20
N ARG A 53 8.47 7.76 5.24
CA ARG A 53 8.19 6.65 6.16
C ARG A 53 7.40 5.53 5.50
N LEU A 54 6.40 5.84 4.67
CA LEU A 54 5.68 4.82 3.90
C LEU A 54 6.64 4.06 2.97
N LYS A 55 7.50 4.79 2.24
CA LYS A 55 8.54 4.21 1.38
C LYS A 55 9.45 3.26 2.17
N GLN A 56 9.91 3.67 3.34
CA GLN A 56 10.76 2.83 4.20
C GLN A 56 10.06 1.53 4.61
N ILE A 57 8.79 1.60 5.00
CA ILE A 57 8.01 0.41 5.39
C ILE A 57 7.83 -0.53 4.19
N LEU A 58 7.45 0.00 3.02
CA LEU A 58 7.30 -0.79 1.79
C LEU A 58 8.63 -1.47 1.40
N CYS A 59 9.74 -0.73 1.40
CA CYS A 59 11.07 -1.27 1.15
C CYS A 59 11.42 -2.41 2.12
N TYR A 60 11.11 -2.24 3.41
CA TYR A 60 11.35 -3.28 4.41
C TYR A 60 10.55 -4.55 4.09
N LEU A 61 9.25 -4.43 3.81
CA LEU A 61 8.37 -5.55 3.50
C LEU A 61 8.84 -6.30 2.25
N ILE A 62 9.08 -5.58 1.15
CA ILE A 62 9.49 -6.15 -0.13
C ILE A 62 10.89 -6.77 -0.02
N SER A 63 11.82 -6.11 0.67
CA SER A 63 13.16 -6.69 0.87
C SER A 63 13.11 -8.02 1.61
N ASN A 64 12.19 -8.18 2.56
CA ASN A 64 12.02 -9.42 3.30
C ASN A 64 11.36 -10.50 2.44
N ALA A 65 10.31 -10.15 1.70
CA ALA A 65 9.67 -11.06 0.75
C ALA A 65 10.69 -11.58 -0.28
N VAL A 66 11.47 -10.68 -0.90
CA VAL A 66 12.55 -11.03 -1.83
C VAL A 66 13.61 -11.91 -1.17
N LYS A 67 13.98 -11.68 0.09
CA LYS A 67 14.96 -12.52 0.82
C LYS A 67 14.43 -13.92 1.14
N LEU A 68 13.17 -14.05 1.51
CA LEU A 68 12.57 -15.30 2.00
C LEU A 68 11.95 -16.16 0.89
N THR A 69 11.57 -15.54 -0.24
CA THR A 69 11.00 -16.23 -1.40
C THR A 69 12.09 -16.92 -2.20
N SER A 70 11.92 -18.22 -2.46
CA SER A 70 12.95 -19.02 -3.15
C SER A 70 12.65 -19.24 -4.63
N LYS A 71 11.39 -19.11 -5.07
CA LYS A 71 10.95 -19.35 -6.46
C LYS A 71 9.73 -18.49 -6.80
N GLU A 72 9.51 -18.33 -8.10
CA GLU A 72 8.39 -17.61 -8.71
C GLU A 72 8.47 -16.08 -8.62
N HIS A 73 7.64 -15.46 -7.79
CA HIS A 73 7.43 -14.02 -7.81
C HIS A 73 7.07 -13.48 -6.42
N VAL A 74 7.24 -12.18 -6.27
CA VAL A 74 6.72 -11.36 -5.18
C VAL A 74 5.80 -10.31 -5.81
N ALA A 75 4.52 -10.32 -5.45
CA ALA A 75 3.56 -9.34 -5.93
C ALA A 75 3.30 -8.27 -4.86
N VAL A 76 3.40 -7.01 -5.26
CA VAL A 76 3.03 -5.86 -4.43
C VAL A 76 1.64 -5.40 -4.86
N ARG A 77 0.69 -5.39 -3.94
CA ARG A 77 -0.69 -4.95 -4.17
C ARG A 77 -1.04 -3.80 -3.26
N ALA A 78 -1.95 -2.96 -3.73
CA ALA A 78 -2.58 -1.98 -2.88
C ALA A 78 -4.01 -1.67 -3.34
N TRP A 79 -4.91 -1.45 -2.39
CA TRP A 79 -6.31 -1.08 -2.65
C TRP A 79 -6.85 -0.17 -1.56
N VAL A 80 -7.97 0.48 -1.87
CA VAL A 80 -8.69 1.38 -0.97
C VAL A 80 -9.94 0.68 -0.46
N GLU A 81 -10.04 0.52 0.85
CA GLU A 81 -11.26 0.05 1.50
C GLU A 81 -12.10 1.21 2.02
N LYS A 82 -13.43 1.00 2.07
CA LYS A 82 -14.31 1.94 2.76
C LYS A 82 -13.99 1.88 4.25
N PRO A 83 -13.76 3.01 4.93
CA PRO A 83 -13.48 3.02 6.35
C PRO A 83 -14.67 2.39 7.07
N SER A 84 -14.46 1.20 7.62
CA SER A 84 -15.44 0.56 8.48
C SER A 84 -14.80 0.40 9.85
N PHE A 85 -15.45 0.93 10.88
CA PHE A 85 -14.99 0.84 12.28
C PHE A 85 -14.71 -0.61 12.74
N LYS A 86 -15.19 -1.62 12.00
CA LYS A 86 -14.95 -3.05 12.25
C LYS A 86 -13.58 -3.53 11.72
N ASN A 87 -13.06 -2.96 10.64
CA ASN A 87 -11.76 -3.36 10.08
C ASN A 87 -10.58 -2.81 10.89
N SER A 88 -10.74 -1.66 11.54
CA SER A 88 -9.70 -1.04 12.37
C SER A 88 -9.29 -1.89 13.58
N ILE A 89 -10.15 -2.81 14.03
CA ILE A 89 -9.87 -3.75 15.14
C ILE A 89 -9.45 -5.13 14.59
N ALA A 90 -9.90 -5.50 13.39
CA ALA A 90 -9.62 -6.81 12.79
C ALA A 90 -8.31 -6.87 11.98
N GLY A 91 -7.71 -5.72 11.65
CA GLY A 91 -6.48 -5.62 10.86
C GLY A 91 -5.21 -6.14 11.55
N PHE A 92 -5.26 -6.41 12.85
CA PHE A 92 -4.14 -6.99 13.59
C PHE A 92 -4.16 -8.54 13.61
N ASP A 93 -5.27 -9.18 13.21
CA ASP A 93 -5.55 -10.58 13.57
C ASP A 93 -5.97 -11.50 12.41
N LYS A 94 -5.76 -11.11 11.15
CA LYS A 94 -5.90 -12.07 10.02
C LYS A 94 -4.59 -12.77 9.71
N ASN A 95 -4.19 -13.64 10.64
CA ASN A 95 -3.27 -14.75 10.38
C ASN A 95 -3.94 -15.82 9.49
N ILE A 96 -4.13 -15.52 8.19
CA ILE A 96 -4.46 -16.55 7.18
C ILE A 96 -3.43 -16.45 6.06
N GLY A 97 -2.31 -17.16 6.26
CA GLY A 97 -1.29 -17.49 5.27
C GLY A 97 -0.40 -16.34 4.82
N VAL A 98 0.77 -16.16 5.45
CA VAL A 98 2.00 -15.44 4.99
C VAL A 98 1.81 -14.15 4.16
N LYS A 99 0.66 -13.47 4.22
CA LYS A 99 0.37 -12.24 3.51
C LYS A 99 0.64 -11.07 4.43
N ARG A 100 1.65 -10.26 4.09
CA ARG A 100 2.02 -9.09 4.90
C ARG A 100 1.13 -7.93 4.49
N GLN A 101 0.13 -7.66 5.31
CA GLN A 101 -0.80 -6.56 5.10
C GLN A 101 -0.41 -5.37 5.99
N LEU A 102 -0.29 -4.18 5.41
CA LEU A 102 -0.14 -2.92 6.11
C LEU A 102 -1.38 -2.07 5.87
N LEU A 103 -1.97 -1.57 6.95
CA LEU A 103 -3.10 -0.65 6.93
C LEU A 103 -2.61 0.76 7.23
N CYS A 104 -2.99 1.72 6.39
CA CYS A 104 -2.66 3.13 6.58
C CYS A 104 -3.88 4.00 6.33
N PHE A 105 -4.07 5.02 7.18
CA PHE A 105 -5.11 6.02 7.01
C PHE A 105 -4.51 7.28 6.41
N PHE A 106 -5.07 7.72 5.28
CA PHE A 106 -4.64 8.94 4.61
C PHE A 106 -5.81 9.90 4.39
N ASN A 107 -5.52 11.19 4.48
CA ASN A 107 -6.48 12.23 4.10
C ASN A 107 -6.58 12.32 2.58
N LYS A 108 -7.82 12.44 2.07
CA LYS A 108 -8.07 12.77 0.66
C LYS A 108 -7.54 14.16 0.36
N ASN A 109 -6.70 14.31 -0.67
CA ASN A 109 -6.46 15.62 -1.27
C ASN A 109 -7.68 16.02 -2.13
N LYS A 110 -8.23 17.21 -1.88
CA LYS A 110 -9.36 17.79 -2.63
C LYS A 110 -8.96 18.28 -4.04
N ALA A 111 -7.85 17.84 -4.61
CA ALA A 111 -7.25 18.44 -5.80
C ALA A 111 -7.40 17.59 -7.07
N LYS A 112 -8.61 17.06 -7.36
CA LYS A 112 -9.10 16.74 -8.73
C LYS A 112 -10.54 16.20 -8.78
N ALA A 113 -11.44 16.74 -7.97
CA ALA A 113 -12.88 16.52 -8.20
C ALA A 113 -13.40 17.67 -9.06
N ASN A 114 -13.41 17.49 -10.38
CA ASN A 114 -14.21 18.36 -11.23
C ASN A 114 -15.69 18.19 -10.83
N MET A 115 -16.23 19.29 -10.31
CA MET A 115 -17.62 19.74 -10.36
C MET A 115 -18.69 18.65 -10.55
N GLU A 116 -19.35 18.26 -9.46
CA GLU A 116 -20.83 18.29 -9.40
C GLU A 116 -21.37 18.07 -7.98
N THR A 117 -22.31 18.95 -7.64
CA THR A 117 -23.33 18.89 -6.57
C THR A 117 -22.95 19.00 -5.09
N MET A 118 -23.33 20.17 -4.55
CA MET A 118 -23.66 20.43 -3.15
C MET A 118 -24.76 19.49 -2.65
N ASN A 119 -24.59 18.88 -1.48
CA ASN A 119 -25.46 19.05 -0.29
C ASN A 119 -25.20 18.00 0.81
N VAL A 120 -24.96 18.53 2.02
CA VAL A 120 -25.55 18.09 3.30
C VAL A 120 -25.03 16.79 3.97
N VAL A 121 -24.44 17.04 5.15
CA VAL A 121 -24.40 16.23 6.39
C VAL A 121 -23.20 15.29 6.63
N GLU A 122 -22.44 15.71 7.63
CA GLU A 122 -21.51 15.02 8.52
C GLU A 122 -21.67 13.49 8.60
N ASN A 123 -20.66 12.82 8.06
CA ASN A 123 -19.96 11.71 8.72
C ASN A 123 -18.49 11.93 8.35
N ASP A 124 -17.56 11.91 9.30
CA ASP A 124 -16.12 12.14 9.08
C ASP A 124 -15.51 11.15 8.07
N SER A 125 -15.68 11.44 6.77
CA SER A 125 -15.40 10.56 5.62
C SER A 125 -14.25 11.07 4.74
N ASN A 126 -13.38 11.90 5.32
CA ASN A 126 -12.18 12.42 4.65
C ASN A 126 -11.00 11.45 4.65
N PHE A 127 -11.06 10.40 5.48
CA PHE A 127 -10.03 9.38 5.55
C PHE A 127 -10.35 8.21 4.62
N LEU A 128 -9.36 7.79 3.86
CA LEU A 128 -9.36 6.53 3.10
C LEU A 128 -8.47 5.53 3.81
N GLU A 129 -8.93 4.29 3.87
CA GLU A 129 -8.16 3.16 4.39
C GLU A 129 -7.41 2.52 3.22
N PHE A 130 -6.10 2.70 3.20
CA PHE A 130 -5.22 2.05 2.23
C PHE A 130 -4.71 0.76 2.81
N VAL A 131 -4.89 -0.29 2.03
CA VAL A 131 -4.29 -1.59 2.28
C VAL A 131 -3.11 -1.75 1.33
N PHE A 132 -1.96 -2.13 1.87
CA PHE A 132 -0.80 -2.59 1.11
C PHE A 132 -0.56 -4.05 1.44
N GLU A 133 -0.50 -4.92 0.44
CA GLU A 133 -0.20 -6.33 0.59
C GLU A 133 1.08 -6.66 -0.18
N VAL A 134 1.98 -7.41 0.46
CA VAL A 134 3.04 -8.12 -0.25
C VAL A 134 2.68 -9.60 -0.23
N ASP A 135 2.36 -10.13 -1.41
CA ASP A 135 2.00 -11.52 -1.63
C ASP A 135 3.26 -12.29 -2.08
N ASP A 136 3.71 -13.20 -1.23
CA ASP A 136 4.91 -13.99 -1.45
C ASP A 136 4.70 -15.46 -1.04
N ILE A 137 5.23 -16.40 -1.83
CA ILE A 137 5.14 -17.85 -1.56
C ILE A 137 6.33 -18.30 -0.68
N GLY A 138 7.00 -17.36 0.00
CA GLY A 138 8.12 -17.65 0.88
C GLY A 138 7.70 -18.35 2.17
N LYS A 139 8.66 -19.01 2.84
CA LYS A 139 8.48 -19.35 4.26
C LYS A 139 8.57 -18.03 5.03
N GLY A 140 7.53 -17.65 5.77
CA GLY A 140 7.43 -16.38 6.50
C GLY A 140 8.60 -16.09 7.45
N ILE A 141 8.59 -14.93 8.11
CA ILE A 141 9.62 -14.57 9.11
C ILE A 141 9.59 -15.64 10.23
N PRO A 142 10.74 -16.23 10.61
CA PRO A 142 10.82 -17.08 11.79
C PRO A 142 10.54 -16.31 13.10
#